data_AF-A0A5D6W4W7-F1
#
_entry.id   AF-A0A5D6W4W7-F1
#
_cell.length_a   1.000
_cell.length_b   1.000
_cell.length_c   1.000
_cell.angle_alpha   90.00
_cell.angle_beta   90.00
_cell.angle_gamma   90.00
#
_symmetry.space_group_name_H-M   'P 1'
#
loop_
_entity.id
_entity.type
_entity.pdbx_description
1 polymer ?
#
loop_
_entity_poly.entity_id
_entity_poly.type
_entity_poly.pdbx_seq_one_letter_code
_entity_poly.pdbx_strand_id
1 'polypeptide(L)'
;MTMPKHWELHRPILEHIQDDGEYTTKDIRVFVINHFSLTESEATEMLPSGRQARLVNRILWAKQYLKKAGLIEKSRNYFKITALGKEAIKDGPQILDNDYLMKYDSFKAFVNGSNDKDKHREKTDNEFSSTDNPDDTFEQAFQEINDSLAETILEEVMKISPVKFEQMVIDLLSKMGYGAFENAGKVTNVSNDEGIDGIIREDKLGFSLIYVQAKRWEVNKVVGRPEIQAFVGAISGKDGRGLFVTTARFSKQAIDFANQRHIILIDGMRLAKLMIEHNFGVTTKQVFEIKALDTDLFNEYQDE
;
A
#
# COMPACT_ATOMS: atom_id res chain seq x y z
N MET A 1 -7.15 -4.42 15.07
CA MET A 1 -6.13 -5.45 15.40
C MET A 1 -5.21 -5.55 14.20
N THR A 2 -4.02 -6.16 14.29
CA THR A 2 -3.19 -6.33 13.09
C THR A 2 -3.90 -7.26 12.11
N MET A 3 -3.94 -6.92 10.82
CA MET A 3 -4.62 -7.74 9.81
C MET A 3 -4.04 -9.17 9.81
N PRO A 4 -4.88 -10.23 9.83
CA PRO A 4 -4.41 -11.60 9.90
C PRO A 4 -3.64 -11.98 8.64
N LYS A 5 -2.48 -12.61 8.82
CA LYS A 5 -1.62 -13.14 7.76
C LYS A 5 -2.25 -14.38 7.13
N HIS A 6 -1.79 -14.76 5.92
CA HIS A 6 -2.45 -15.83 5.16
C HIS A 6 -2.46 -17.19 5.90
N TRP A 7 -1.39 -17.51 6.65
CA TRP A 7 -1.31 -18.75 7.42
C TRP A 7 -2.21 -18.77 8.66
N GLU A 8 -2.47 -17.60 9.26
CA GLU A 8 -3.41 -17.47 10.38
C GLU A 8 -4.85 -17.74 9.92
N LEU A 9 -5.12 -17.65 8.61
CA LEU A 9 -6.42 -17.98 8.04
C LEU A 9 -6.60 -19.49 7.80
N HIS A 10 -5.53 -20.29 7.72
CA HIS A 10 -5.62 -21.70 7.30
C HIS A 10 -6.56 -22.52 8.19
N ARG A 11 -6.36 -22.52 9.51
CA ARG A 11 -7.19 -23.30 10.44
C ARG A 11 -8.63 -22.78 10.56
N PRO A 12 -8.88 -21.47 10.78
CA PRO A 12 -10.24 -20.95 10.83
C PRO A 12 -11.04 -21.22 9.56
N ILE A 13 -10.41 -21.13 8.37
CA ILE A 13 -11.06 -21.48 7.12
C ILE A 13 -11.46 -22.95 7.11
N LEU A 14 -10.56 -23.87 7.44
CA LEU A 14 -10.85 -25.31 7.47
C LEU A 14 -11.97 -25.64 8.48
N GLU A 15 -11.93 -25.06 9.69
CA GLU A 15 -12.97 -25.24 10.70
C GLU A 15 -14.33 -24.69 10.24
N HIS A 16 -14.36 -23.60 9.49
CA HIS A 16 -15.60 -23.04 8.97
C HIS A 16 -16.27 -23.94 7.93
N ILE A 17 -15.48 -24.64 7.12
CA ILE A 17 -15.97 -25.48 6.00
C ILE A 17 -16.02 -26.99 6.33
N GLN A 18 -15.92 -27.34 7.62
CA GLN A 18 -15.83 -28.73 8.06
C GLN A 18 -17.13 -29.55 7.88
N ASP A 19 -18.23 -28.88 7.54
CA ASP A 19 -19.57 -29.44 7.34
C ASP A 19 -19.81 -30.06 5.96
N ASP A 20 -18.75 -30.22 5.16
CA ASP A 20 -18.78 -30.71 3.77
C ASP A 20 -19.59 -29.82 2.80
N GLY A 21 -19.90 -28.57 3.21
CA GLY A 21 -20.59 -27.59 2.40
C GLY A 21 -19.75 -27.03 1.23
N GLU A 22 -20.43 -26.33 0.32
CA GLU A 22 -19.81 -25.63 -0.80
C GLU A 22 -19.67 -24.14 -0.47
N TYR A 23 -18.42 -23.65 -0.42
CA TYR A 23 -18.14 -22.26 -0.05
C TYR A 23 -17.48 -21.49 -1.19
N THR A 24 -17.84 -20.23 -1.35
CA THR A 24 -17.19 -19.29 -2.27
C THR A 24 -16.15 -18.44 -1.55
N THR A 25 -15.29 -17.74 -2.32
CA THR A 25 -14.34 -16.77 -1.71
C THR A 25 -15.09 -15.64 -0.97
N LYS A 26 -16.31 -15.30 -1.42
CA LYS A 26 -17.14 -14.28 -0.75
C LYS A 26 -17.59 -14.76 0.63
N ASP A 27 -17.99 -16.01 0.75
CA ASP A 27 -18.43 -16.60 2.02
C ASP A 27 -17.28 -16.61 3.04
N ILE A 28 -16.08 -17.01 2.60
CA ILE A 28 -14.88 -16.98 3.45
C ILE A 28 -14.52 -15.57 3.86
N ARG A 29 -14.65 -14.59 2.97
CA ARG A 29 -14.38 -13.19 3.32
C ARG A 29 -15.31 -12.73 4.43
N VAL A 30 -16.61 -13.00 4.33
CA VAL A 30 -17.59 -12.65 5.37
C VAL A 30 -17.25 -13.35 6.69
N PHE A 31 -16.95 -14.65 6.63
CA PHE A 31 -16.52 -15.41 7.81
C PHE A 31 -15.26 -14.82 8.46
N VAL A 32 -14.20 -14.57 7.69
CA VAL A 32 -12.93 -14.05 8.22
C VAL A 32 -13.10 -12.66 8.84
N ILE A 33 -13.88 -11.78 8.22
CA ILE A 33 -14.19 -10.46 8.79
C ILE A 33 -14.84 -10.61 10.17
N ASN A 34 -15.82 -11.50 10.29
CA ASN A 34 -16.54 -11.73 11.55
C ASN A 34 -15.65 -12.44 12.60
N HIS A 35 -14.91 -13.47 12.19
CA HIS A 35 -14.06 -14.27 13.07
C HIS A 35 -12.95 -13.44 13.71
N PHE A 36 -12.30 -12.57 12.91
CA PHE A 36 -11.23 -11.69 13.38
C PHE A 36 -11.71 -10.31 13.83
N SER A 37 -13.03 -10.06 13.81
CA SER A 37 -13.64 -8.77 14.19
C SER A 37 -13.01 -7.58 13.47
N LEU A 38 -12.80 -7.70 12.16
CA LEU A 38 -12.18 -6.67 11.33
C LEU A 38 -13.15 -5.50 11.10
N THR A 39 -12.64 -4.28 11.20
CA THR A 39 -13.37 -3.05 10.85
C THR A 39 -13.56 -2.94 9.33
N GLU A 40 -14.51 -2.12 8.89
CA GLU A 40 -14.73 -1.86 7.45
C GLU A 40 -13.48 -1.31 6.78
N SER A 41 -12.75 -0.41 7.46
CA SER A 41 -11.48 0.14 6.97
C SER A 41 -10.40 -0.93 6.80
N GLU A 42 -10.26 -1.87 7.75
CA GLU A 42 -9.29 -2.97 7.64
C GLU A 42 -9.70 -3.96 6.54
N ALA A 43 -11.00 -4.25 6.41
CA ALA A 43 -11.53 -5.19 5.42
C ALA A 43 -11.51 -4.66 3.97
N THR A 44 -11.32 -3.35 3.80
CA THR A 44 -11.25 -2.66 2.50
C THR A 44 -9.87 -2.06 2.21
N GLU A 45 -8.91 -2.24 3.12
CA GLU A 45 -7.53 -1.80 2.90
C GLU A 45 -6.97 -2.41 1.61
N MET A 46 -6.61 -1.54 0.67
CA MET A 46 -6.03 -1.94 -0.61
C MET A 46 -4.55 -2.29 -0.45
N LEU A 47 -4.08 -3.24 -1.25
CA LEU A 47 -2.64 -3.39 -1.51
C LEU A 47 -2.08 -2.07 -2.08
N PRO A 48 -0.79 -1.75 -1.93
CA PRO A 48 -0.15 -0.57 -2.50
C PRO A 48 -0.30 -0.47 -4.02
N SER A 49 -0.51 -1.61 -4.70
CA SER A 49 -0.82 -1.64 -6.13
C SER A 49 -2.20 -1.05 -6.48
N GLY A 50 -3.08 -0.85 -5.48
CA GLY A 50 -4.44 -0.34 -5.62
C GLY A 50 -5.43 -1.31 -6.28
N ARG A 51 -4.99 -2.52 -6.69
CA ARG A 51 -5.79 -3.44 -7.51
C ARG A 51 -6.72 -4.35 -6.73
N GLN A 52 -6.37 -4.68 -5.49
CA GLN A 52 -7.09 -5.67 -4.69
C GLN A 52 -6.97 -5.33 -3.20
N ALA A 53 -8.00 -5.62 -2.42
CA ALA A 53 -7.93 -5.53 -0.97
C ALA A 53 -6.97 -6.57 -0.38
N ARG A 54 -6.11 -6.16 0.56
CA ARG A 54 -5.08 -7.00 1.20
C ARG A 54 -5.68 -8.26 1.81
N LEU A 55 -6.83 -8.15 2.47
CA LEU A 55 -7.55 -9.30 3.02
C LEU A 55 -7.94 -10.32 1.95
N VAL A 56 -8.42 -9.86 0.79
CA VAL A 56 -8.82 -10.76 -0.30
C VAL A 56 -7.59 -11.49 -0.85
N ASN A 57 -6.47 -10.79 -1.02
CA ASN A 57 -5.22 -11.40 -1.46
C ASN A 57 -4.76 -12.50 -0.49
N ARG A 58 -4.76 -12.23 0.82
CA ARG A 58 -4.41 -13.23 1.84
C ARG A 58 -5.35 -14.44 1.87
N ILE A 59 -6.65 -14.24 1.67
CA ILE A 59 -7.61 -15.35 1.52
C ILE A 59 -7.29 -16.19 0.27
N LEU A 60 -6.94 -15.56 -0.86
CA LEU A 60 -6.59 -16.31 -2.07
C LEU A 60 -5.31 -17.14 -1.88
N TRP A 61 -4.30 -16.60 -1.20
CA TRP A 61 -3.08 -17.35 -0.87
C TRP A 61 -3.34 -18.49 0.11
N ALA A 62 -4.11 -18.24 1.18
CA ALA A 62 -4.53 -19.27 2.12
C ALA A 62 -5.22 -20.44 1.39
N LYS A 63 -6.17 -20.12 0.50
CA LYS A 63 -6.83 -21.12 -0.34
C LYS A 63 -5.87 -21.86 -1.27
N GLN A 64 -4.96 -21.15 -1.93
CA GLN A 64 -4.00 -21.76 -2.83
C GLN A 64 -3.09 -22.75 -2.07
N TYR A 65 -2.62 -22.38 -0.88
CA TYR A 65 -1.71 -23.19 -0.09
C TYR A 65 -2.40 -24.43 0.47
N LEU A 66 -3.59 -24.27 1.06
CA LEU A 66 -4.43 -25.39 1.49
C LEU A 66 -4.74 -26.35 0.33
N LYS A 67 -5.02 -25.82 -0.87
CA LYS A 67 -5.26 -26.63 -2.07
C LYS A 67 -4.00 -27.39 -2.48
N LYS A 68 -2.83 -26.75 -2.49
CA LYS A 68 -1.56 -27.38 -2.85
C LYS A 68 -1.11 -28.43 -1.81
N ALA A 69 -1.53 -28.27 -0.56
CA ALA A 69 -1.37 -29.29 0.49
C ALA A 69 -2.43 -30.41 0.45
N GLY A 70 -3.42 -30.33 -0.44
CA GLY A 70 -4.49 -31.33 -0.57
C GLY A 70 -5.54 -31.28 0.54
N LEU A 71 -5.57 -30.21 1.36
CA LEU A 71 -6.51 -30.04 2.47
C LEU A 71 -7.88 -29.54 2.04
N ILE A 72 -7.92 -28.86 0.89
CA ILE A 72 -9.15 -28.46 0.23
C ILE A 72 -9.09 -28.84 -1.24
N GLU A 73 -10.24 -29.08 -1.85
CA GLU A 73 -10.42 -29.31 -3.27
C GLU A 73 -11.29 -28.22 -3.90
N LYS A 74 -11.10 -27.98 -5.20
CA LYS A 74 -11.90 -27.00 -5.96
C LYS A 74 -12.99 -27.75 -6.74
N SER A 75 -14.24 -27.36 -6.55
CA SER A 75 -15.40 -27.79 -7.35
C SER A 75 -15.98 -26.56 -8.06
N ARG A 76 -15.70 -26.39 -9.36
CA ARG A 76 -16.06 -25.18 -10.15
C ARG A 76 -15.77 -23.86 -9.41
N ASN A 77 -16.79 -23.19 -8.85
CA ASN A 77 -16.68 -21.91 -8.12
C ASN A 77 -16.57 -22.04 -6.60
N TYR A 78 -16.64 -23.27 -6.09
CA TYR A 78 -16.66 -23.60 -4.69
C TYR A 78 -15.41 -24.37 -4.30
N PHE A 79 -15.15 -24.44 -3.00
CA PHE A 79 -14.16 -25.34 -2.43
C PHE A 79 -14.77 -26.12 -1.28
N LYS A 80 -14.27 -27.34 -1.12
CA LYS A 80 -14.68 -28.30 -0.09
C LYS A 80 -13.46 -28.77 0.68
N ILE A 81 -13.66 -29.09 1.94
CA ILE A 81 -12.63 -29.75 2.74
C ILE A 81 -12.42 -31.19 2.27
N THR A 82 -11.19 -31.68 2.31
CA THR A 82 -10.89 -33.09 2.03
C THR A 82 -10.82 -33.89 3.34
N ALA A 83 -10.74 -35.22 3.25
CA ALA A 83 -10.45 -36.06 4.41
C ALA A 83 -9.15 -35.63 5.13
N LEU A 84 -8.10 -35.30 4.37
CA LEU A 84 -6.85 -34.77 4.92
C LEU A 84 -7.04 -33.41 5.63
N GLY A 85 -7.92 -32.55 5.10
CA GLY A 85 -8.27 -31.30 5.76
C GLY A 85 -8.92 -31.51 7.13
N LYS A 86 -9.83 -32.47 7.24
CA LYS A 86 -10.47 -32.82 8.53
C LYS A 86 -9.48 -33.41 9.53
N GLU A 87 -8.59 -34.29 9.08
CA GLU A 87 -7.49 -34.81 9.90
C GLU A 87 -6.57 -33.67 10.38
N ALA A 88 -6.29 -32.68 9.52
CA ALA A 88 -5.46 -31.54 9.88
C ALA A 88 -6.09 -30.67 10.98
N ILE A 89 -7.41 -30.52 11.03
CA ILE A 89 -8.11 -29.81 12.11
C ILE A 89 -7.99 -30.58 13.44
N LYS A 90 -8.16 -31.90 13.38
CA LYS A 90 -8.22 -32.79 14.55
C LYS A 90 -6.86 -33.00 15.21
N ASP A 91 -5.85 -33.31 14.42
CA ASP A 91 -4.54 -33.73 14.89
C ASP A 91 -3.45 -32.65 14.68
N GLY A 92 -3.79 -31.54 14.03
CA GLY A 92 -2.89 -30.43 13.77
C GLY A 92 -2.80 -29.40 14.90
N PRO A 93 -1.73 -28.58 14.90
CA PRO A 93 -1.58 -27.45 15.82
C PRO A 93 -2.65 -26.38 15.57
N GLN A 94 -2.74 -25.43 16.50
CA GLN A 94 -3.65 -24.27 16.38
C GLN A 94 -3.33 -23.37 15.18
N ILE A 95 -2.07 -23.31 14.76
CA ILE A 95 -1.63 -22.55 13.60
C ILE A 95 -1.10 -23.56 12.58
N LEU A 96 -1.76 -23.64 11.42
CA LEU A 96 -1.35 -24.51 10.32
C LEU A 96 -0.48 -23.71 9.34
N ASP A 97 0.73 -23.33 9.76
CA ASP A 97 1.66 -22.53 8.96
C ASP A 97 2.33 -23.30 7.82
N ASN A 98 3.24 -22.63 7.10
CA ASN A 98 3.98 -23.24 6.00
C ASN A 98 4.81 -24.45 6.47
N ASP A 99 5.38 -24.41 7.68
CA ASP A 99 6.15 -25.52 8.24
C ASP A 99 5.27 -26.74 8.47
N TYR A 100 4.05 -26.54 8.98
CA TYR A 100 3.06 -27.61 9.06
C TYR A 100 2.67 -28.13 7.67
N LEU A 101 2.40 -27.25 6.70
CA LEU A 101 2.01 -27.66 5.35
C LEU A 101 3.14 -28.40 4.61
N MET A 102 4.40 -28.13 4.95
CA MET A 102 5.57 -28.84 4.42
C MET A 102 5.61 -30.33 4.78
N LYS A 103 4.70 -30.85 5.62
CA LYS A 103 4.56 -32.31 5.79
C LYS A 103 3.89 -33.00 4.60
N TYR A 104 3.10 -32.28 3.80
CA TYR A 104 2.38 -32.84 2.65
C TYR A 104 3.26 -32.83 1.40
N ASP A 105 3.47 -33.98 0.77
CA ASP A 105 4.39 -34.11 -0.36
C ASP A 105 3.99 -33.24 -1.57
N SER A 106 2.68 -33.06 -1.80
CA SER A 106 2.16 -32.17 -2.84
C SER A 106 2.51 -30.69 -2.59
N PHE A 107 2.59 -30.28 -1.32
CA PHE A 107 2.99 -28.93 -0.94
C PHE A 107 4.51 -28.75 -1.03
N LYS A 108 5.30 -29.73 -0.57
CA LYS A 108 6.76 -29.74 -0.77
C LYS A 108 7.12 -29.61 -2.25
N ALA A 109 6.45 -30.34 -3.13
CA ALA A 109 6.68 -30.28 -4.56
C ALA A 109 6.32 -28.91 -5.16
N PHE A 110 5.28 -28.24 -4.65
CA PHE A 110 4.91 -26.88 -5.06
C PHE A 110 5.95 -25.84 -4.65
N VAL A 111 6.43 -25.88 -3.40
CA VAL A 111 7.46 -24.96 -2.89
C VAL A 111 8.81 -25.22 -3.57
N ASN A 112 9.26 -26.48 -3.62
CA ASN A 112 10.58 -26.83 -4.16
C ASN A 112 10.63 -26.82 -5.70
N GLY A 113 9.51 -27.11 -6.38
CA GLY A 113 9.40 -27.01 -7.84
C GLY A 113 9.54 -25.57 -8.36
N SER A 114 9.42 -24.57 -7.47
CA SER A 114 9.71 -23.17 -7.77
C SER A 114 11.22 -22.84 -7.68
N ASN A 115 12.02 -23.70 -7.02
CA ASN A 115 13.46 -23.51 -6.79
C ASN A 115 14.38 -24.38 -7.69
N ASP A 116 13.87 -25.29 -8.51
CA ASP A 116 14.68 -26.27 -9.26
C ASP A 116 15.42 -25.68 -10.50
N LYS A 117 15.64 -24.36 -10.55
CA LYS A 117 16.53 -23.71 -11.53
C LYS A 117 17.94 -23.42 -11.02
N ASP A 118 18.27 -23.66 -9.75
CA ASP A 118 19.65 -23.52 -9.26
C ASP A 118 19.99 -24.58 -8.21
N LYS A 119 20.50 -25.74 -8.67
CA LYS A 119 21.08 -26.80 -7.82
C LYS A 119 22.51 -26.51 -7.32
N HIS A 120 22.88 -25.23 -7.20
CA HIS A 120 24.13 -24.82 -6.55
C HIS A 120 23.93 -23.57 -5.69
N ARG A 121 23.27 -23.73 -4.55
CA ARG A 121 23.58 -22.91 -3.37
C ARG A 121 23.77 -23.82 -2.17
N GLU A 122 25.01 -23.81 -1.69
CA GLU A 122 25.39 -24.38 -0.40
C GLU A 122 24.46 -23.82 0.67
N LYS A 123 24.05 -24.71 1.57
CA LYS A 123 23.30 -24.39 2.77
C LYS A 123 24.15 -23.45 3.63
N THR A 124 23.88 -22.16 3.54
CA THR A 124 24.09 -21.25 4.67
C THR A 124 22.78 -21.19 5.43
N ASP A 125 22.81 -21.66 6.67
CA ASP A 125 21.77 -21.52 7.67
C ASP A 125 21.47 -20.02 7.87
N ASN A 126 20.50 -19.53 7.13
CA ASN A 126 19.70 -18.39 7.51
C ASN A 126 18.27 -18.83 7.22
N GLU A 127 17.58 -19.26 8.28
CA GLU A 127 16.17 -19.59 8.27
C GLU A 127 15.41 -18.44 7.61
N PHE A 128 15.05 -18.63 6.35
CA PHE A 128 14.00 -17.86 5.71
C PHE A 128 12.69 -18.33 6.34
N SER A 129 12.43 -17.86 7.55
CA SER A 129 11.08 -17.77 8.11
C SER A 129 10.33 -16.67 7.33
N SER A 130 10.19 -16.85 6.01
CA SER A 130 9.23 -16.08 5.24
C SER A 130 7.88 -16.74 5.47
N THR A 131 7.28 -16.37 6.59
CA THR A 131 5.87 -16.65 6.84
C THR A 131 5.02 -15.96 5.75
N ASP A 132 5.48 -14.87 5.15
CA ASP A 132 4.80 -14.12 4.08
C ASP A 132 4.63 -14.87 2.75
N ASN A 133 3.53 -14.58 2.02
CA ASN A 133 3.29 -15.13 0.69
C ASN A 133 4.10 -14.36 -0.39
N PRO A 134 4.26 -14.90 -1.61
CA PRO A 134 5.04 -14.25 -2.65
C PRO A 134 4.62 -12.82 -2.99
N ASP A 135 3.32 -12.50 -2.96
CA ASP A 135 2.85 -11.14 -3.21
C ASP A 135 3.21 -10.19 -2.06
N ASP A 136 3.07 -10.63 -0.81
CA ASP A 136 3.47 -9.87 0.38
C ASP A 136 4.98 -9.59 0.35
N THR A 137 5.80 -10.59 0.00
CA THR A 137 7.27 -10.41 -0.14
C THR A 137 7.62 -9.45 -1.27
N PHE A 138 6.96 -9.57 -2.42
CA PHE A 138 7.16 -8.65 -3.54
C PHE A 138 6.77 -7.22 -3.15
N GLU A 139 5.67 -7.05 -2.42
CA GLU A 139 5.18 -5.75 -1.95
C GLU A 139 6.16 -5.10 -0.98
N GLN A 140 6.69 -5.86 -0.01
CA GLN A 140 7.72 -5.37 0.91
C GLN A 140 8.96 -4.91 0.14
N ALA A 141 9.47 -5.75 -0.77
CA ALA A 141 10.61 -5.39 -1.60
C ALA A 141 10.33 -4.15 -2.46
N PHE A 142 9.13 -4.03 -3.03
CA PHE A 142 8.72 -2.87 -3.81
C PHE A 142 8.67 -1.59 -2.95
N GLN A 143 8.14 -1.69 -1.73
CA GLN A 143 8.09 -0.58 -0.79
C GLN A 143 9.50 -0.14 -0.36
N GLU A 144 10.39 -1.08 -0.06
CA GLU A 144 11.80 -0.81 0.27
C GLU A 144 12.53 -0.12 -0.88
N ILE A 145 12.32 -0.57 -2.12
CA ILE A 145 12.88 0.09 -3.32
C ILE A 145 12.39 1.53 -3.43
N ASN A 146 11.09 1.77 -3.23
CA ASN A 146 10.52 3.11 -3.31
C ASN A 146 10.95 4.01 -2.15
N ASP A 147 11.09 3.48 -0.94
CA ASP A 147 11.57 4.24 0.22
C ASP A 147 13.04 4.65 0.01
N SER A 148 13.89 3.74 -0.47
CA SER A 148 15.28 4.06 -0.84
C SER A 148 15.37 5.08 -1.96
N LEU A 149 14.51 4.98 -2.99
CA LEU A 149 14.42 5.98 -4.05
C LEU A 149 13.95 7.34 -3.50
N ALA A 150 12.98 7.34 -2.59
CA ALA A 150 12.46 8.57 -1.99
C ALA A 150 13.53 9.30 -1.17
N GLU A 151 14.38 8.58 -0.43
CA GLU A 151 15.55 9.14 0.25
C GLU A 151 16.51 9.79 -0.76
N THR A 152 16.83 9.07 -1.85
CA THR A 152 17.71 9.58 -2.92
C THR A 152 17.14 10.84 -3.58
N ILE A 153 15.83 10.88 -3.84
CA ILE A 153 15.14 12.06 -4.38
C ILE A 153 15.26 13.23 -3.40
N LEU A 154 15.04 12.99 -2.10
CA LEU A 154 15.12 14.04 -1.10
C LEU A 154 16.54 14.64 -1.01
N GLU A 155 17.59 13.84 -1.16
CA GLU A 155 18.97 14.32 -1.26
C GLU A 155 19.19 15.25 -2.46
N GLU A 156 18.64 14.92 -3.63
CA GLU A 156 18.71 15.80 -4.81
C GLU A 156 17.89 17.08 -4.61
N VAL A 157 16.70 16.98 -4.01
CA VAL A 157 15.85 18.14 -3.68
C VAL A 157 16.56 19.10 -2.73
N MET A 158 17.34 18.58 -1.77
CA MET A 158 18.09 19.40 -0.84
C MET A 158 19.17 20.26 -1.50
N LYS A 159 19.64 19.90 -2.70
CA LYS A 159 20.60 20.71 -3.49
C LYS A 159 19.96 21.91 -4.19
N ILE A 160 18.63 21.95 -4.26
CA ILE A 160 17.87 23.03 -4.89
C ILE A 160 17.85 24.25 -3.96
N SER A 161 18.04 25.46 -4.51
CA SER A 161 17.91 26.70 -3.72
C SER A 161 16.47 26.87 -3.18
N PRO A 162 16.26 27.50 -2.00
CA PRO A 162 14.92 27.69 -1.43
C PRO A 162 13.86 28.25 -2.40
N VAL A 163 14.21 29.30 -3.17
CA VAL A 163 13.29 29.91 -4.15
C VAL A 163 12.93 28.93 -5.28
N LYS A 164 13.87 28.10 -5.72
CA LYS A 164 13.61 27.07 -6.75
C LYS A 164 12.84 25.88 -6.19
N PHE A 165 12.97 25.60 -4.90
CA PHE A 165 12.17 24.58 -4.22
C PHE A 165 10.69 24.97 -4.18
N GLU A 166 10.38 26.23 -3.86
CA GLU A 166 9.02 26.76 -3.92
C GLU A 166 8.39 26.53 -5.30
N GLN A 167 9.10 26.90 -6.37
CA GLN A 167 8.65 26.65 -7.75
C GLN A 167 8.48 25.15 -8.05
N MET A 168 9.41 24.30 -7.64
CA MET A 168 9.34 22.85 -7.85
C MET A 168 8.09 22.24 -7.20
N VAL A 169 7.71 22.71 -6.01
CA VAL A 169 6.48 22.26 -5.32
C VAL A 169 5.25 22.65 -6.14
N ILE A 170 5.20 23.86 -6.68
CA ILE A 170 4.10 24.29 -7.55
C ILE A 170 4.05 23.45 -8.84
N ASP A 171 5.20 23.16 -9.44
CA ASP A 171 5.29 22.33 -10.65
C ASP A 171 4.83 20.89 -10.38
N LEU A 172 5.19 20.31 -9.23
CA LEU A 172 4.70 19.00 -8.80
C LEU A 172 3.17 19.01 -8.62
N LEU A 173 2.61 20.01 -7.94
CA LEU A 173 1.15 20.13 -7.76
C LEU A 173 0.44 20.26 -9.11
N SER A 174 1.04 20.97 -10.07
CA SER A 174 0.53 21.04 -11.44
C SER A 174 0.55 19.68 -12.14
N LYS A 175 1.64 18.91 -11.98
CA LYS A 175 1.76 17.54 -12.50
C LYS A 175 0.73 16.59 -11.88
N MET A 176 0.33 16.83 -10.63
CA MET A 176 -0.74 16.12 -9.93
C MET A 176 -2.15 16.52 -10.40
N GLY A 177 -2.27 17.56 -11.24
CA GLY A 177 -3.52 18.05 -11.80
C GLY A 177 -4.11 19.30 -11.14
N TYR A 178 -3.46 19.87 -10.12
CA TYR A 178 -3.91 21.11 -9.49
C TYR A 178 -3.53 22.33 -10.34
N GLY A 179 -4.46 23.26 -10.55
CA GLY A 179 -4.20 24.49 -11.31
C GLY A 179 -3.83 24.28 -12.80
N ALA A 180 -3.95 23.07 -13.35
CA ALA A 180 -3.61 22.73 -14.73
C ALA A 180 -4.84 22.83 -15.67
N PHE A 181 -5.60 23.94 -15.61
CA PHE A 181 -6.83 24.13 -16.38
C PHE A 181 -6.69 25.26 -17.40
N GLU A 182 -7.39 25.17 -18.54
CA GLU A 182 -7.48 26.29 -19.49
C GLU A 182 -8.09 27.51 -18.78
N ASN A 183 -7.39 28.65 -18.81
CA ASN A 183 -7.64 29.87 -18.02
C ASN A 183 -7.18 29.88 -16.56
N ALA A 184 -6.50 28.84 -16.07
CA ALA A 184 -5.66 28.94 -14.88
C ALA A 184 -4.39 29.70 -15.25
N GLY A 185 -4.51 31.02 -15.49
CA GLY A 185 -3.35 31.89 -15.61
C GLY A 185 -2.42 31.56 -14.44
N LYS A 186 -1.21 31.09 -14.76
CA LYS A 186 -0.17 30.68 -13.80
C LYS A 186 -0.26 31.59 -12.59
N VAL A 187 -0.69 31.04 -11.47
CA VAL A 187 -0.82 31.84 -10.26
C VAL A 187 0.55 32.36 -9.91
N THR A 188 0.65 33.68 -9.93
CA THR A 188 1.87 34.46 -9.92
C THR A 188 2.47 34.52 -8.52
N ASN A 189 3.81 34.56 -8.48
CA ASN A 189 4.60 35.00 -7.33
C ASN A 189 4.05 36.31 -6.80
N VAL A 190 3.82 36.42 -5.49
CA VAL A 190 4.29 37.61 -4.78
C VAL A 190 4.69 37.24 -3.35
N SER A 191 5.99 37.21 -3.09
CA SER A 191 6.49 37.52 -1.75
C SER A 191 6.30 39.02 -1.50
N ASN A 192 5.60 39.38 -0.43
CA ASN A 192 5.93 40.50 0.46
C ASN A 192 5.07 40.35 1.74
N ASP A 193 5.68 39.77 2.77
CA ASP A 193 5.30 39.82 4.20
C ASP A 193 4.16 38.99 4.82
N GLU A 194 3.59 37.97 4.16
CA GLU A 194 2.63 37.06 4.86
C GLU A 194 3.01 35.57 4.86
N GLY A 195 4.10 35.13 4.23
CA GLY A 195 4.53 33.73 4.31
C GLY A 195 3.76 32.73 3.43
N ILE A 196 3.01 33.18 2.43
CA ILE A 196 2.41 32.34 1.38
C ILE A 196 3.33 32.34 0.15
N ASP A 197 3.72 31.16 -0.31
CA ASP A 197 4.65 31.00 -1.43
C ASP A 197 3.92 30.73 -2.77
N GLY A 198 2.66 30.30 -2.73
CA GLY A 198 1.82 30.17 -3.92
C GLY A 198 0.33 30.02 -3.61
N ILE A 199 -0.52 30.26 -4.61
CA ILE A 199 -1.97 30.02 -4.52
C ILE A 199 -2.34 29.15 -5.74
N ILE A 200 -3.17 28.12 -5.57
CA ILE A 200 -3.54 27.21 -6.67
C ILE A 200 -5.05 27.02 -6.67
N ARG A 201 -5.68 26.94 -7.84
CA ARG A 201 -7.09 26.57 -7.95
C ARG A 201 -7.24 25.06 -7.90
N GLU A 202 -8.07 24.57 -7.00
CA GLU A 202 -8.41 23.14 -6.91
C GLU A 202 -9.25 22.69 -8.11
N ASP A 203 -10.19 23.54 -8.55
CA ASP A 203 -11.16 23.21 -9.58
C ASP A 203 -11.10 24.17 -10.78
N LYS A 204 -11.70 23.73 -11.90
CA LYS A 204 -11.73 24.47 -13.17
C LYS A 204 -12.42 25.83 -13.07
N LEU A 205 -13.43 25.94 -12.22
CA LEU A 205 -14.27 27.13 -12.08
C LEU A 205 -13.68 28.12 -11.06
N GLY A 206 -12.76 27.65 -10.21
CA GLY A 206 -12.03 28.47 -9.25
C GLY A 206 -12.81 28.76 -7.98
N PHE A 207 -13.76 27.91 -7.60
CA PHE A 207 -14.51 28.04 -6.35
C PHE A 207 -13.66 27.71 -5.13
N SER A 208 -12.64 26.86 -5.28
CA SER A 208 -11.76 26.44 -4.21
C SER A 208 -10.31 26.80 -4.51
N LEU A 209 -9.68 27.47 -3.55
CA LEU A 209 -8.28 27.87 -3.57
C LEU A 209 -7.46 27.05 -2.57
N ILE A 210 -6.21 26.79 -2.94
CA ILE A 210 -5.20 26.14 -2.11
C ILE A 210 -4.07 27.14 -1.91
N TYR A 211 -3.87 27.58 -0.68
CA TYR A 211 -2.74 28.40 -0.27
C TYR A 211 -1.57 27.49 0.06
N VAL A 212 -0.43 27.72 -0.58
CA VAL A 212 0.75 26.87 -0.48
C VAL A 212 1.87 27.65 0.22
N GLN A 213 2.47 27.03 1.22
CA GLN A 213 3.76 27.45 1.78
C GLN A 213 4.75 26.29 1.63
N ALA A 214 5.93 26.56 1.08
CA ALA A 214 6.97 25.60 0.79
C ALA A 214 8.30 26.05 1.42
N LYS A 215 8.79 25.31 2.41
CA LYS A 215 10.05 25.64 3.10
C LYS A 215 11.06 24.50 2.99
N ARG A 216 12.15 24.77 2.27
CA ARG A 216 13.32 23.89 2.24
C ARG A 216 14.16 24.10 3.51
N TRP A 217 14.07 23.16 4.43
CA TRP A 217 14.84 23.13 5.67
C TRP A 217 15.70 21.88 5.76
N GLU A 218 16.67 21.87 6.66
CA GLU A 218 17.46 20.68 6.93
C GLU A 218 16.56 19.49 7.29
N VAL A 219 16.83 18.32 6.71
CA VAL A 219 16.00 17.11 6.87
C VAL A 219 15.88 16.70 8.34
N ASN A 220 16.92 16.98 9.14
CA ASN A 220 16.96 16.71 10.58
C ASN A 220 16.21 17.76 11.44
N LYS A 221 15.74 18.87 10.85
CA LYS A 221 14.93 19.85 11.57
C LYS A 221 13.55 19.26 11.85
N VAL A 222 13.01 19.59 13.02
CA VAL A 222 11.62 19.29 13.37
C VAL A 222 10.80 20.58 13.35
N VAL A 223 9.77 20.61 12.51
CA VAL A 223 8.83 21.72 12.37
C VAL A 223 7.80 21.65 13.50
N GLY A 224 7.81 22.68 14.33
CA GLY A 224 6.89 22.80 15.47
C GLY A 224 5.58 23.48 15.12
N ARG A 225 4.64 23.42 16.06
CA ARG A 225 3.35 24.13 15.99
C ARG A 225 3.45 25.63 15.67
N PRO A 226 4.44 26.41 16.17
CA PRO A 226 4.51 27.85 15.88
C PRO A 226 4.55 28.18 14.38
N GLU A 227 5.25 27.37 13.59
CA GLU A 227 5.36 27.55 12.13
C GLU A 227 3.99 27.35 11.45
N ILE A 228 3.27 26.30 11.83
CA ILE A 228 1.92 26.03 11.31
C ILE A 228 0.93 27.09 11.78
N GLN A 229 1.07 27.59 13.01
CA GLN A 229 0.23 28.65 13.54
C GLN A 229 0.46 29.98 12.80
N ALA A 230 1.70 30.32 12.47
CA ALA A 230 2.02 31.48 11.65
C ALA A 230 1.38 31.37 10.26
N PHE A 231 1.46 30.19 9.64
CA PHE A 231 0.81 29.92 8.35
C PHE A 231 -0.72 30.05 8.42
N VAL A 232 -1.35 29.47 9.45
CA VAL A 232 -2.80 29.63 9.68
C VAL A 232 -3.19 31.09 9.84
N GLY A 233 -2.34 31.89 10.51
CA GLY A 233 -2.52 33.33 10.63
C GLY A 233 -2.50 34.04 9.28
N ALA A 234 -1.56 33.68 8.41
CA ALA A 234 -1.40 34.25 7.06
C ALA A 234 -2.58 33.98 6.12
N ILE A 235 -3.27 32.86 6.31
CA ILE A 235 -4.45 32.50 5.53
C ILE A 235 -5.76 32.82 6.26
N SER A 236 -5.70 33.43 7.44
CA SER A 236 -6.88 33.77 8.22
C SER A 236 -7.73 34.82 7.47
N GLY A 237 -9.04 34.59 7.38
CA GLY A 237 -9.96 35.44 6.63
C GLY A 237 -9.91 35.26 5.11
N LYS A 238 -9.13 34.29 4.61
CA LYS A 238 -9.11 33.89 3.20
C LYS A 238 -9.95 32.63 3.01
N ASP A 239 -10.78 32.59 1.98
CA ASP A 239 -11.55 31.39 1.62
C ASP A 239 -10.64 30.42 0.85
N GLY A 240 -10.43 29.22 1.40
CA GLY A 240 -9.64 28.15 0.79
C GLY A 240 -8.98 27.22 1.80
N ARG A 241 -8.16 26.29 1.31
CA ARG A 241 -7.44 25.29 2.11
C ARG A 241 -5.94 25.61 2.15
N GLY A 242 -5.28 25.21 3.23
CA GLY A 242 -3.84 25.40 3.39
C GLY A 242 -3.04 24.13 3.11
N LEU A 243 -1.92 24.28 2.41
CA LEU A 243 -0.94 23.23 2.15
C LEU A 243 0.44 23.71 2.60
N PHE A 244 1.02 23.04 3.58
CA PHE A 244 2.39 23.32 4.05
C PHE A 244 3.32 22.18 3.62
N VAL A 245 4.34 22.53 2.84
CA VAL A 245 5.32 21.60 2.27
C VAL A 245 6.71 21.91 2.85
N THR A 246 7.43 20.88 3.28
CA THR A 246 8.82 21.04 3.73
C THR A 246 9.64 19.79 3.47
N THR A 247 10.96 19.95 3.36
CA THR A 247 11.92 18.85 3.35
C THR A 247 12.22 18.28 4.75
N ALA A 248 11.81 18.98 5.80
CA ALA A 248 11.95 18.58 7.20
C ALA A 248 10.82 17.65 7.67
N ARG A 249 10.84 17.23 8.94
CA ARG A 249 9.75 16.46 9.58
C ARG A 249 8.88 17.35 10.45
N PHE A 250 7.61 17.03 10.61
CA PHE A 250 6.73 17.73 11.55
C PHE A 250 6.73 17.08 12.93
N SER A 251 6.63 17.90 13.98
CA SER A 251 6.36 17.37 15.31
C SER A 251 4.91 16.88 15.43
N LYS A 252 4.65 15.95 16.36
CA LYS A 252 3.29 15.48 16.64
C LYS A 252 2.34 16.65 16.94
N GLN A 253 2.80 17.64 17.71
CA GLN A 253 2.01 18.83 18.05
C GLN A 253 1.67 19.70 16.83
N ALA A 254 2.57 19.76 15.83
CA ALA A 254 2.31 20.46 14.57
C ALA A 254 1.26 19.73 13.73
N ILE A 255 1.35 18.40 13.65
CA ILE A 255 0.40 17.54 12.95
C ILE A 255 -1.00 17.64 13.58
N ASP A 256 -1.09 17.49 14.91
CA ASP A 256 -2.35 17.57 15.64
C ASP A 256 -3.03 18.94 15.44
N PHE A 257 -2.23 20.02 15.48
CA PHE A 257 -2.75 21.38 15.24
C PHE A 257 -3.18 21.61 13.79
N ALA A 258 -2.42 21.12 12.81
CA ALA A 258 -2.78 21.20 11.40
C ALA A 258 -4.11 20.50 11.10
N ASN A 259 -4.31 19.30 11.65
CA ASN A 259 -5.55 18.52 11.50
C ASN A 259 -6.78 19.29 12.03
N GLN A 260 -6.66 19.93 13.20
CA GLN A 260 -7.73 20.76 13.79
C GLN A 260 -8.09 22.00 12.94
N ARG A 261 -7.15 22.45 12.09
CA ARG A 261 -7.31 23.63 11.23
C ARG A 261 -7.47 23.27 9.75
N HIS A 262 -7.65 21.99 9.43
CA HIS A 262 -7.77 21.48 8.06
C HIS A 262 -6.60 21.90 7.14
N ILE A 263 -5.39 21.96 7.70
CA ILE A 263 -4.15 22.21 6.95
C ILE A 263 -3.53 20.86 6.55
N ILE A 264 -3.21 20.71 5.27
CA ILE A 264 -2.52 19.54 4.76
C ILE A 264 -1.01 19.75 4.94
N LEU A 265 -0.33 18.75 5.50
CA LEU A 265 1.11 18.74 5.68
C LEU A 265 1.77 17.73 4.73
N ILE A 266 2.84 18.17 4.05
CA ILE A 266 3.73 17.33 3.24
C ILE A 266 5.15 17.50 3.78
N ASP A 267 5.68 16.44 4.41
CA ASP A 267 7.07 16.38 4.84
C ASP A 267 7.98 15.87 3.72
N GLY A 268 9.29 15.82 3.97
CA GLY A 268 10.27 15.48 2.93
C GLY A 268 10.07 14.10 2.32
N MET A 269 9.71 13.10 3.15
CA MET A 269 9.49 11.74 2.68
C MET A 269 8.21 11.63 1.86
N ARG A 270 7.12 12.25 2.34
CA ARG A 270 5.86 12.30 1.59
C ARG A 270 6.02 13.05 0.27
N LEU A 271 6.78 14.14 0.25
CA LEU A 271 7.10 14.89 -0.96
C LEU A 271 7.77 13.99 -2.01
N ALA A 272 8.81 13.27 -1.62
CA ALA A 272 9.53 12.38 -2.52
C ALA A 272 8.65 11.22 -3.02
N LYS A 273 7.79 10.65 -2.17
CA LYS A 273 6.81 9.63 -2.58
C LYS A 273 5.81 10.16 -3.61
N LEU A 274 5.30 11.38 -3.43
CA LEU A 274 4.44 12.03 -4.42
C LEU A 274 5.17 12.28 -5.75
N MET A 275 6.47 12.62 -5.70
CA MET A 275 7.28 12.74 -6.91
C MET A 275 7.38 11.42 -7.67
N ILE A 276 7.56 10.29 -6.96
CA ILE A 276 7.56 8.95 -7.57
C ILE A 276 6.19 8.62 -8.18
N GLU A 277 5.12 8.77 -7.39
CA GLU A 277 3.74 8.44 -7.79
C GLU A 277 3.31 9.19 -9.07
N HIS A 278 3.69 10.46 -9.19
CA HIS A 278 3.32 11.31 -10.31
C HIS A 278 4.37 11.40 -11.42
N ASN A 279 5.38 10.52 -11.40
CA ASN A 279 6.47 10.47 -12.38
C ASN A 279 7.16 11.83 -12.57
N PHE A 280 7.45 12.51 -11.45
CA PHE A 280 8.09 13.82 -11.41
C PHE A 280 9.55 13.66 -10.94
N GLY A 281 10.51 13.98 -11.82
CA GLY A 281 11.93 13.82 -11.50
C GLY A 281 12.43 12.36 -11.47
N VAL A 282 11.60 11.40 -11.92
CA VAL A 282 11.94 9.98 -11.99
C VAL A 282 11.63 9.41 -13.38
N THR A 283 12.22 8.25 -13.70
CA THR A 283 11.95 7.52 -14.93
C THR A 283 11.77 6.02 -14.65
N THR A 284 10.94 5.35 -15.45
CA THR A 284 10.72 3.91 -15.31
C THR A 284 11.98 3.14 -15.71
N LYS A 285 12.58 2.42 -14.77
CA LYS A 285 13.75 1.57 -15.01
C LYS A 285 13.38 0.19 -15.58
N GLN A 286 12.29 -0.41 -15.10
CA GLN A 286 11.84 -1.76 -15.47
C GLN A 286 10.34 -1.94 -15.18
N VAL A 287 9.70 -2.89 -15.86
CA VAL A 287 8.29 -3.26 -15.67
C VAL A 287 8.19 -4.76 -15.43
N PHE A 288 7.51 -5.17 -14.35
CA PHE A 288 7.18 -6.57 -14.06
C PHE A 288 5.69 -6.81 -14.30
N GLU A 289 5.36 -7.71 -15.21
CA GLU A 289 3.96 -8.09 -15.49
C GLU A 289 3.59 -9.39 -14.77
N ILE A 290 2.58 -9.34 -13.91
CA ILE A 290 1.97 -10.52 -13.28
C ILE A 290 0.73 -10.91 -14.11
N LYS A 291 0.69 -12.14 -14.61
CA LYS A 291 -0.43 -12.67 -15.39
C LYS A 291 -1.40 -13.42 -14.48
N ALA A 292 -2.69 -13.33 -14.77
CA ALA A 292 -3.74 -14.10 -14.10
C ALA A 292 -4.37 -15.09 -15.09
N LEU A 293 -4.99 -16.14 -14.56
CA LEU A 293 -5.75 -17.09 -15.37
C LEU A 293 -7.01 -16.40 -15.92
N ASP A 294 -7.19 -16.46 -17.24
CA ASP A 294 -8.44 -16.09 -17.88
C ASP A 294 -9.44 -17.25 -17.73
N THR A 295 -10.25 -17.20 -16.68
CA THR A 295 -11.16 -18.32 -16.37
C THR A 295 -12.26 -18.44 -17.43
N ASP A 296 -12.67 -17.34 -18.05
CA ASP A 296 -13.73 -17.33 -19.06
C ASP A 296 -13.25 -18.09 -20.31
N LEU A 297 -12.03 -17.80 -20.78
CA LEU A 297 -11.42 -18.53 -21.88
C LEU A 297 -11.37 -20.05 -21.62
N PHE A 298 -10.94 -20.48 -20.43
CA PHE A 298 -10.82 -21.92 -20.13
C PHE A 298 -12.17 -22.61 -19.92
N ASN A 299 -13.22 -21.89 -19.53
CA ASN A 299 -14.56 -22.46 -19.42
C ASN A 299 -15.16 -22.81 -20.79
N GLU A 300 -14.77 -22.12 -21.86
CA GLU A 300 -15.20 -22.44 -23.24
C GLU A 300 -14.71 -23.80 -23.75
N TYR A 301 -13.66 -24.36 -23.13
CA TYR A 301 -13.08 -25.66 -23.50
C TYR A 301 -13.46 -26.79 -22.54
N GLN A 302 -14.42 -26.59 -21.63
CA GLN A 302 -14.94 -27.65 -20.77
C GLN A 302 -16.21 -28.21 -21.40
N ASP A 303 -16.26 -29.53 -21.58
CA ASP A 303 -17.49 -30.22 -21.97
C ASP A 303 -18.57 -30.02 -20.88
N GLU A 304 -19.83 -29.82 -21.30
CA GLU A 304 -20.99 -29.56 -20.41
C GLU A 304 -21.26 -30.68 -19.39
#